data_AF-A0AAW4BMV5-F1
#
_entry.id   AF-A0AAW4BMV5-F1
#
_cell.length_a   1.000
_cell.length_b   1.000
_cell.length_c   1.000
_cell.angle_alpha   90.00
_cell.angle_beta   90.00
_cell.angle_gamma   90.00
#
_symmetry.space_group_name_H-M   'P 1'
#
loop_
_entity.id
_entity.type
_entity.pdbx_description
1 polymer ?
#
loop_
_entity_poly.entity_id
_entity_poly.type
_entity_poly.pdbx_seq_one_letter_code
_entity_poly.pdbx_strand_id
1 'polypeptide(L)'
;MEATVLEFHLEYNSNRKNPAEVFHAMGDFISAYQEMGQIIAQAVDSEMIFDVELQEVTHGCILAKLLLKVEEWTRPDSLFRELTGEMSQKEQVQHVTNNERDRLKNEMAKRGRSSRLDPYISDLDVALVAEKWSEGNKKLLPDEYLKVCNEGAKLAEVIPFDPNFRFTGNVKKMFSSDQGHFDGEEIVEVFKPCKKATSKWEVISTRTRKRYSAE
;
A
#
# COMPACT_ATOMS: atom_id res chain seq x y z
N MET A 1 20.50 4.42 9.76
CA MET A 1 19.54 3.75 8.84
C MET A 1 20.34 3.38 7.62
N GLU A 2 20.38 2.11 7.30
CA GLU A 2 21.15 1.62 6.17
C GLU A 2 20.24 1.65 4.94
N ALA A 3 20.71 2.26 3.87
CA ALA A 3 19.93 2.31 2.63
C ALA A 3 20.06 0.95 1.95
N THR A 4 18.93 0.33 1.63
CA THR A 4 18.90 -0.99 1.00
C THR A 4 18.68 -0.82 -0.49
N VAL A 5 19.50 -1.47 -1.31
CA VAL A 5 19.28 -1.50 -2.76
C VAL A 5 18.29 -2.62 -3.09
N LEU A 6 17.24 -2.26 -3.80
CA LEU A 6 16.17 -3.12 -4.28
C LEU A 6 16.27 -3.26 -5.79
N GLU A 7 16.10 -4.46 -6.30
CA GLU A 7 16.25 -4.78 -7.71
C GLU A 7 14.94 -5.27 -8.30
N PHE A 8 14.42 -4.58 -9.31
CA PHE A 8 13.29 -5.04 -10.12
C PHE A 8 13.82 -5.65 -11.41
N HIS A 9 13.65 -6.95 -11.58
CA HIS A 9 14.05 -7.71 -12.75
C HIS A 9 12.81 -8.08 -13.56
N LEU A 10 12.58 -7.38 -14.66
CA LEU A 10 11.55 -7.75 -15.63
C LEU A 10 12.20 -8.54 -16.76
N GLU A 11 11.99 -9.86 -16.74
CA GLU A 11 12.44 -10.76 -17.81
C GLU A 11 11.44 -10.68 -18.96
N TYR A 12 11.79 -9.91 -19.99
CA TYR A 12 10.94 -9.62 -21.14
C TYR A 12 11.30 -10.47 -22.36
N ASN A 13 10.34 -10.67 -23.26
CA ASN A 13 10.59 -11.37 -24.51
C ASN A 13 11.40 -10.48 -25.47
N SER A 14 12.61 -10.90 -25.86
CA SER A 14 13.49 -10.12 -26.74
C SER A 14 12.92 -9.85 -28.14
N ASN A 15 11.93 -10.63 -28.58
CA ASN A 15 11.25 -10.47 -29.87
C ASN A 15 9.96 -9.65 -29.77
N ARG A 16 9.74 -8.95 -28.66
CA ARG A 16 8.51 -8.19 -28.42
C ARG A 16 8.32 -7.09 -29.48
N LYS A 17 7.17 -7.11 -30.14
CA LYS A 17 6.81 -6.13 -31.18
C LYS A 17 6.55 -4.73 -30.63
N ASN A 18 6.12 -4.63 -29.37
CA ASN A 18 5.86 -3.37 -28.68
C ASN A 18 6.72 -3.26 -27.41
N PRO A 19 7.97 -2.78 -27.52
CA PRO A 19 8.86 -2.64 -26.36
C PRO A 19 8.37 -1.60 -25.35
N ALA A 20 7.53 -0.64 -25.76
CA ALA A 20 7.01 0.40 -24.87
C ALA A 20 6.20 -0.20 -23.71
N GLU A 21 5.45 -1.28 -23.95
CA GLU A 21 4.69 -1.95 -22.89
C GLU A 21 5.58 -2.55 -21.79
N VAL A 22 6.81 -2.95 -22.10
CA VAL A 22 7.77 -3.45 -21.08
C VAL A 22 8.11 -2.33 -20.10
N PHE A 23 8.39 -1.14 -20.62
CA PHE A 23 8.70 0.03 -19.82
C PHE A 23 7.47 0.51 -19.02
N HIS A 24 6.28 0.46 -19.62
CA HIS A 24 5.05 0.76 -18.90
C HIS A 24 4.77 -0.25 -17.79
N ALA A 25 4.94 -1.56 -18.03
CA ALA A 25 4.80 -2.59 -17.00
C ALA A 25 5.77 -2.34 -15.85
N MET A 26 7.05 -2.10 -16.15
CA MET A 26 8.06 -1.79 -15.14
C MET A 26 7.68 -0.53 -14.34
N GLY A 27 7.22 0.52 -15.01
CA GLY A 27 6.76 1.75 -14.37
C GLY A 27 5.58 1.52 -13.43
N ASP A 28 4.60 0.71 -13.84
CA ASP A 28 3.44 0.35 -13.02
C ASP A 28 3.88 -0.44 -11.77
N PHE A 29 4.78 -1.41 -11.90
CA PHE A 29 5.29 -2.19 -10.78
C PHE A 29 6.06 -1.36 -9.77
N ILE A 30 7.00 -0.53 -10.24
CA ILE A 30 7.79 0.35 -9.36
C ILE A 30 6.87 1.35 -8.65
N SER A 31 5.95 1.98 -9.39
CA SER A 31 5.03 2.97 -8.83
C SER A 31 4.09 2.33 -7.79
N ALA A 32 3.52 1.17 -8.10
CA ALA A 32 2.67 0.46 -7.16
C ALA A 32 3.45 0.02 -5.91
N TYR A 33 4.68 -0.46 -6.06
CA TYR A 33 5.52 -0.82 -4.91
C TYR A 33 5.83 0.39 -4.03
N GLN A 34 6.17 1.54 -4.63
CA GLN A 34 6.40 2.78 -3.91
C GLN A 34 5.14 3.27 -3.17
N GLU A 35 3.99 3.30 -3.85
CA GLU A 35 2.72 3.74 -3.27
C GLU A 35 2.28 2.84 -2.11
N MET A 36 2.41 1.52 -2.25
CA MET A 36 2.11 0.58 -1.16
C MET A 36 3.04 0.78 0.04
N GLY A 37 4.33 0.97 -0.23
CA GLY A 37 5.31 1.27 0.82
C GLY A 37 4.99 2.58 1.54
N GLN A 38 4.53 3.60 0.82
CA GLN A 38 4.12 4.87 1.40
C GLN A 38 2.88 4.74 2.28
N ILE A 39 1.90 3.91 1.90
CA ILE A 39 0.73 3.58 2.75
C ILE A 39 1.19 2.97 4.08
N ILE A 40 2.14 2.02 4.03
CA ILE A 40 2.66 1.37 5.25
C ILE A 40 3.47 2.35 6.10
N ALA A 41 4.31 3.19 5.48
CA ALA A 41 5.09 4.20 6.19
C ALA A 41 4.20 5.19 6.95
N GLN A 42 3.09 5.62 6.32
CA GLN A 42 2.08 6.47 6.95
C GLN A 42 1.33 5.75 8.07
N ALA A 43 0.99 4.47 7.88
CA ALA A 43 0.28 3.68 8.87
C ALA A 43 1.05 3.55 10.20
N VAL A 44 2.37 3.61 10.16
CA VAL A 44 3.22 3.46 11.36
C VAL A 44 3.76 4.80 11.89
N ASP A 45 3.21 5.91 11.40
CA ASP A 45 3.65 7.28 11.70
C ASP A 45 5.17 7.45 11.53
N SER A 46 5.68 6.87 10.44
CA SER A 46 7.08 7.06 10.08
C SER A 46 7.24 8.44 9.45
N GLU A 47 8.12 9.27 10.01
CA GLU A 47 8.61 10.49 9.32
C GLU A 47 9.36 10.16 8.01
N MET A 48 9.59 8.87 7.72
CA MET A 48 10.26 8.42 6.51
C MET A 48 9.33 8.50 5.31
N ILE A 49 9.79 9.20 4.27
CA ILE A 49 9.20 9.17 2.95
C ILE A 49 9.65 7.89 2.27
N PHE A 50 8.70 7.09 1.78
CA PHE A 50 9.00 5.87 1.03
C PHE A 50 9.36 6.28 -0.41
N ASP A 51 10.63 6.62 -0.59
CA ASP A 51 11.18 7.01 -1.88
C ASP A 51 12.07 5.92 -2.47
N VAL A 52 12.04 5.85 -3.80
CA VAL A 52 12.91 5.01 -4.61
C VAL A 52 13.69 5.90 -5.57
N GLU A 53 15.01 5.69 -5.65
CA GLU A 53 15.88 6.42 -6.56
C GLU A 53 16.53 5.45 -7.55
N LEU A 54 16.35 5.70 -8.85
CA LEU A 54 16.97 4.89 -9.91
C LEU A 54 18.48 5.03 -9.88
N GLN A 55 19.17 3.90 -9.70
CA GLN A 55 20.64 3.84 -9.72
C GLN A 55 21.19 3.36 -11.06
N GLU A 56 20.67 2.25 -11.59
CA GLU A 56 21.20 1.60 -12.79
C GLU A 56 20.11 0.88 -13.57
N VAL A 57 20.26 0.85 -14.90
CA VAL A 57 19.51 -0.03 -15.81
C VAL A 57 20.49 -0.89 -16.60
N THR A 58 20.47 -2.22 -16.40
CA THR A 58 21.36 -3.15 -17.13
C THR A 58 20.66 -3.82 -18.31
N HIS A 59 21.44 -4.33 -19.27
CA HIS A 59 20.94 -5.01 -20.46
C HIS A 59 20.58 -6.49 -20.19
N GLY A 60 19.56 -7.01 -20.90
CA GLY A 60 19.20 -8.43 -20.93
C GLY A 60 17.80 -8.69 -20.36
N CYS A 61 17.59 -8.27 -19.13
CA CYS A 61 16.28 -7.98 -18.51
C CYS A 61 16.21 -6.47 -18.28
N ILE A 62 15.01 -5.87 -18.12
CA ILE A 62 14.98 -4.53 -17.53
C ILE A 62 15.25 -4.75 -16.05
N LEU A 63 16.49 -4.53 -15.64
CA LEU A 63 16.88 -4.47 -14.23
C LEU A 63 16.83 -3.00 -13.81
N ALA A 64 15.98 -2.65 -12.85
CA ALA A 64 16.05 -1.35 -12.20
C ALA A 64 16.57 -1.53 -10.77
N LYS A 65 17.76 -0.97 -10.50
CA LYS A 65 18.28 -0.87 -9.13
C LYS A 65 17.76 0.39 -8.47
N LEU A 66 17.09 0.26 -7.34
CA LEU A 66 16.44 1.34 -6.62
C LEU A 66 16.98 1.45 -5.20
N LEU A 67 17.40 2.64 -4.78
CA LEU A 67 17.79 2.89 -3.39
C LEU A 67 16.55 3.11 -2.52
N LEU A 68 16.38 2.29 -1.48
CA LEU A 68 15.29 2.39 -0.51
C LEU A 68 15.81 2.94 0.83
N LYS A 69 15.18 4.00 1.34
CA LYS A 69 15.58 4.69 2.59
C LYS A 69 14.54 4.49 3.71
N VAL A 70 14.17 3.24 3.98
CA VAL A 70 13.17 2.90 5.01
C VAL A 70 13.60 1.70 5.84
N GLU A 71 12.96 1.48 6.99
CA GLU A 71 13.18 0.27 7.79
C GLU A 71 12.60 -0.96 7.09
N GLU A 72 13.29 -2.11 7.14
CA GLU A 72 12.88 -3.32 6.41
C GLU A 72 11.46 -3.79 6.72
N TRP A 73 11.00 -3.66 7.97
CA TRP A 73 9.66 -4.10 8.37
C TRP A 73 8.54 -3.22 7.80
N THR A 74 8.83 -2.03 7.27
CA THR A 74 7.85 -1.16 6.60
C THR A 74 7.78 -1.41 5.09
N ARG A 75 8.46 -2.43 4.57
CA ARG A 75 8.36 -2.83 3.17
C ARG A 75 7.00 -3.48 2.87
N PRO A 76 6.44 -3.28 1.67
CA PRO A 76 5.13 -3.83 1.29
C PRO A 76 5.16 -5.29 0.84
N ASP A 77 6.27 -6.00 1.05
CA ASP A 77 6.52 -7.35 0.53
C ASP A 77 5.45 -8.35 0.98
N SER A 78 4.99 -8.29 2.23
CA SER A 78 3.93 -9.16 2.76
C SER A 78 2.60 -8.92 2.06
N LEU A 79 2.23 -7.66 1.89
CA LEU A 79 0.96 -7.28 1.28
C LEU A 79 0.88 -7.75 -0.18
N PHE A 80 1.94 -7.53 -0.96
CA PHE A 80 1.98 -8.01 -2.35
C PHE A 80 1.99 -9.53 -2.48
N ARG A 81 2.52 -10.28 -1.49
CA ARG A 81 2.42 -11.76 -1.49
C ARG A 81 0.98 -12.26 -1.33
N GLU A 82 0.11 -11.47 -0.72
CA GLU A 82 -1.31 -11.82 -0.57
C GLU A 82 -2.13 -11.48 -1.84
N LEU A 83 -1.60 -10.66 -2.74
CA LEU A 83 -2.23 -10.34 -4.02
C LEU A 83 -2.08 -11.50 -5.02
N THR A 84 -3.01 -12.45 -4.94
CA THR A 84 -3.03 -13.66 -5.76
C THR A 84 -4.39 -13.90 -6.40
N GLY A 85 -4.41 -14.55 -7.56
CA GLY A 85 -5.63 -14.89 -8.28
C GLY A 85 -6.45 -13.66 -8.70
N GLU A 86 -7.75 -13.69 -8.45
CA GLU A 86 -8.66 -12.60 -8.83
C GLU A 86 -9.24 -11.89 -7.61
N MET A 87 -9.11 -10.57 -7.58
CA MET A 87 -9.67 -9.69 -6.56
C MET A 87 -10.75 -8.79 -7.17
N SER A 88 -11.98 -8.97 -6.72
CA SER A 88 -13.18 -8.31 -7.27
C SER A 88 -14.14 -7.76 -6.23
N GLN A 89 -13.92 -8.03 -4.92
CA GLN A 89 -14.79 -7.64 -3.82
C GLN A 89 -14.06 -6.86 -2.73
N LYS A 90 -14.79 -6.01 -2.00
CA LYS A 90 -14.24 -5.17 -0.92
C LYS A 90 -13.69 -6.01 0.23
N GLU A 91 -14.34 -7.12 0.55
CA GLU A 91 -13.97 -8.03 1.63
C GLU A 91 -12.60 -8.68 1.39
N GLN A 92 -12.23 -8.92 0.13
CA GLN A 92 -10.92 -9.44 -0.24
C GLN A 92 -9.81 -8.41 0.04
N VAL A 93 -10.07 -7.14 -0.28
CA VAL A 93 -9.15 -6.03 0.04
C VAL A 93 -9.01 -5.91 1.56
N GLN A 94 -10.13 -5.92 2.28
CA GLN A 94 -10.17 -5.82 3.74
C GLN A 94 -9.43 -6.96 4.43
N HIS A 95 -9.50 -8.17 3.90
CA HIS A 95 -8.74 -9.29 4.43
C HIS A 95 -7.23 -9.01 4.37
N VAL A 96 -6.73 -8.56 3.23
CA VAL A 96 -5.31 -8.22 3.03
C VAL A 96 -4.89 -7.05 3.93
N THR A 97 -5.70 -5.99 4.02
CA THR A 97 -5.37 -4.83 4.86
C THR A 97 -5.40 -5.15 6.36
N ASN A 98 -6.33 -5.99 6.82
CA ASN A 98 -6.40 -6.41 8.21
C ASN A 98 -5.21 -7.30 8.60
N ASN A 99 -4.81 -8.25 7.75
CA ASN A 99 -3.64 -9.08 7.98
C ASN A 99 -2.36 -8.23 8.11
N GLU A 100 -2.21 -7.27 7.21
CA GLU A 100 -1.07 -6.36 7.23
C GLU A 100 -1.10 -5.43 8.46
N ARG A 101 -2.29 -4.95 8.85
CA ARG A 101 -2.48 -4.19 10.09
C ARG A 101 -2.02 -4.98 11.32
N ASP A 102 -2.45 -6.24 11.43
CA ASP A 102 -2.07 -7.11 12.55
C ASP A 102 -0.57 -7.41 12.55
N ARG A 103 0.04 -7.60 11.37
CA ARG A 103 1.50 -7.71 11.23
C ARG A 103 2.21 -6.46 11.78
N LEU A 104 1.78 -5.27 11.35
CA LEU A 104 2.37 -4.00 11.79
C LEU A 104 2.20 -3.76 13.29
N LYS A 105 1.03 -4.09 13.85
CA LYS A 105 0.80 -4.04 15.32
C LYS A 105 1.82 -4.88 16.07
N ASN A 106 2.02 -6.12 15.63
CA ASN A 106 2.95 -7.04 16.26
C ASN A 106 4.40 -6.56 16.15
N GLU A 107 4.82 -6.05 14.99
CA GLU A 107 6.16 -5.49 14.80
C GLU A 107 6.40 -4.22 15.62
N MET A 108 5.41 -3.32 15.70
CA MET A 108 5.50 -2.14 16.56
C MET A 108 5.59 -2.52 18.05
N ALA A 109 4.88 -3.56 18.48
CA ALA A 109 4.97 -4.05 19.86
C ALA A 109 6.36 -4.58 20.19
N LYS A 110 6.97 -5.39 19.32
CA LYS A 110 8.34 -5.90 19.48
C LYS A 110 9.37 -4.77 19.57
N ARG A 111 9.13 -3.66 18.88
CA ARG A 111 10.01 -2.49 18.82
C ARG A 111 9.73 -1.45 19.91
N GLY A 112 8.80 -1.72 20.83
CA GLY A 112 8.41 -0.79 21.90
C GLY A 112 7.70 0.48 21.40
N ARG A 113 7.12 0.45 20.20
CA ARG A 113 6.35 1.56 19.58
C ARG A 113 4.84 1.41 19.74
N SER A 114 4.37 0.33 20.37
CA SER A 114 2.95 -0.04 20.52
C SER A 114 2.08 0.96 21.30
N SER A 115 2.67 1.92 22.01
CA SER A 115 1.93 2.90 22.82
C SER A 115 1.63 4.21 22.09
N ARG A 116 1.97 4.35 20.80
CA ARG A 116 1.87 5.63 20.07
C ARG A 116 0.66 5.74 19.15
N LEU A 117 0.37 4.73 18.31
CA LEU A 117 -0.77 4.73 17.38
C LEU A 117 -1.22 3.30 17.02
N ASP A 118 -2.50 3.14 16.65
CA ASP A 118 -3.02 1.94 15.99
C ASP A 118 -2.78 2.09 14.47
N PRO A 119 -2.05 1.18 13.79
CA PRO A 119 -1.79 1.32 12.37
C PRO A 119 -3.08 1.34 11.55
N TYR A 120 -3.30 2.42 10.83
CA TYR A 120 -4.38 2.52 9.87
C TYR A 120 -3.86 2.30 8.45
N ILE A 121 -4.44 1.31 7.77
CA ILE A 121 -4.23 1.05 6.34
C ILE A 121 -5.58 1.28 5.66
N SER A 122 -5.57 2.14 4.65
CA SER A 122 -6.74 2.50 3.85
C SER A 122 -7.05 1.40 2.83
N ASP A 123 -8.22 0.78 2.94
CA ASP A 123 -8.69 -0.23 1.97
C ASP A 123 -8.77 0.35 0.56
N LEU A 124 -9.20 1.61 0.43
CA LEU A 124 -9.30 2.30 -0.85
C LEU A 124 -7.92 2.44 -1.52
N ASP A 125 -6.93 2.91 -0.77
CA ASP A 125 -5.59 3.13 -1.32
C ASP A 125 -4.94 1.80 -1.70
N VAL A 126 -5.12 0.76 -0.88
CA VAL A 126 -4.67 -0.60 -1.22
C VAL A 126 -5.35 -1.12 -2.48
N ALA A 127 -6.66 -0.89 -2.65
CA ALA A 127 -7.37 -1.30 -3.86
C ALA A 127 -6.88 -0.55 -5.11
N LEU A 128 -6.58 0.74 -5.02
CA LEU A 128 -6.02 1.53 -6.12
C LEU A 128 -4.63 1.03 -6.52
N VAL A 129 -3.79 0.71 -5.54
CA VAL A 129 -2.46 0.17 -5.81
C VAL A 129 -2.54 -1.26 -6.36
N ALA A 130 -3.46 -2.10 -5.86
CA ALA A 130 -3.71 -3.43 -6.40
C ALA A 130 -4.22 -3.38 -7.85
N GLU A 131 -5.09 -2.41 -8.19
CA GLU A 131 -5.51 -2.14 -9.57
C GLU A 131 -4.30 -1.79 -10.46
N LYS A 132 -3.43 -0.89 -10.00
CA LYS A 132 -2.19 -0.52 -10.72
C LYS A 132 -1.24 -1.69 -10.91
N TRP A 133 -1.02 -2.51 -9.88
CA TRP A 133 -0.20 -3.72 -9.99
C TRP A 133 -0.78 -4.70 -11.02
N SER A 134 -2.11 -4.86 -11.01
CA SER A 134 -2.83 -5.65 -12.00
C SER A 134 -2.69 -5.07 -13.43
N GLU A 135 -2.65 -3.75 -13.61
CA GLU A 135 -2.35 -3.12 -14.90
C GLU A 135 -0.93 -3.41 -15.39
N GLY A 136 0.05 -3.50 -14.49
CA GLY A 136 1.40 -3.97 -14.80
C GLY A 136 1.38 -5.43 -15.30
N ASN A 137 0.69 -6.30 -14.56
CA ASN A 137 0.53 -7.71 -14.94
C ASN A 137 -0.18 -7.91 -16.29
N LYS A 138 -1.17 -7.07 -16.64
CA LYS A 138 -1.87 -7.13 -17.94
C LYS A 138 -0.96 -6.83 -19.13
N LYS A 139 0.14 -6.11 -18.89
CA LYS A 139 1.16 -5.79 -19.91
C LYS A 139 2.20 -6.89 -20.04
N LEU A 140 2.22 -7.91 -19.20
CA LEU A 140 3.13 -9.05 -19.35
C LEU A 140 2.61 -10.03 -20.40
N LEU A 141 3.53 -10.56 -21.21
CA LEU A 141 3.28 -11.75 -22.01
C LEU A 141 3.37 -13.02 -21.13
N PRO A 142 2.79 -14.16 -21.56
CA PRO A 142 2.74 -15.37 -20.73
C PRO A 142 4.11 -15.95 -20.32
N ASP A 143 5.16 -15.66 -21.07
CA ASP A 143 6.55 -16.08 -20.85
C ASP A 143 7.38 -15.03 -20.09
N GLU A 144 6.79 -13.88 -19.75
CA GLU A 144 7.44 -12.79 -19.04
C GLU A 144 7.03 -12.79 -17.57
N TYR A 145 7.96 -12.38 -16.71
CA TYR A 145 7.68 -12.26 -15.28
C TYR A 145 8.59 -11.23 -14.62
N LEU A 146 8.10 -10.69 -13.50
CA LEU A 146 8.84 -9.78 -12.63
C LEU A 146 9.41 -10.55 -11.44
N LYS A 147 10.67 -10.26 -11.09
CA LYS A 147 11.27 -10.64 -9.81
C LYS A 147 11.69 -9.37 -9.08
N VAL A 148 11.43 -9.30 -7.78
CA VAL A 148 11.94 -8.22 -6.92
C VAL A 148 12.79 -8.82 -5.81
N CYS A 149 14.01 -8.33 -5.64
CA CYS A 149 14.94 -8.85 -4.62
C CYS A 149 15.83 -7.72 -4.06
N ASN A 150 16.52 -7.99 -2.97
CA ASN A 150 17.61 -7.11 -2.53
C ASN A 150 18.84 -7.30 -3.41
N GLU A 151 19.68 -6.28 -3.52
CA GLU A 151 20.95 -6.41 -4.24
C GLU A 151 21.80 -7.55 -3.65
N GLY A 152 22.30 -8.42 -4.52
CA GLY A 152 23.12 -9.57 -4.13
C GLY A 152 22.35 -10.73 -3.46
N ALA A 153 21.03 -10.60 -3.30
CA ALA A 153 20.18 -11.67 -2.78
C ALA A 153 20.18 -12.88 -3.71
N LYS A 154 20.12 -14.09 -3.14
CA LYS A 154 19.97 -15.31 -3.95
C LYS A 154 18.57 -15.35 -4.56
N LEU A 155 18.40 -16.01 -5.71
CA LEU A 155 17.09 -16.21 -6.36
C LEU A 155 15.99 -16.80 -5.44
N ALA A 156 16.37 -17.48 -4.35
CA ALA A 156 15.44 -18.01 -3.34
C ALA A 156 14.87 -16.94 -2.38
N GLU A 157 15.45 -15.73 -2.35
CA GLU A 157 15.01 -14.58 -1.56
C GLU A 157 14.19 -13.58 -2.40
N VAL A 158 13.92 -13.92 -3.66
CA VAL A 158 13.00 -13.17 -4.53
C VAL A 158 11.64 -13.13 -3.87
N ILE A 159 11.07 -11.93 -3.75
CA ILE A 159 9.72 -11.75 -3.24
C ILE A 159 8.77 -12.38 -4.27
N PRO A 160 8.03 -13.45 -3.91
CA PRO A 160 7.15 -14.11 -4.86
C PRO A 160 5.90 -13.26 -5.06
N PHE A 161 5.59 -12.94 -6.31
CA PHE A 161 4.32 -12.32 -6.69
C PHE A 161 3.62 -13.19 -7.73
N ASP A 162 2.30 -13.17 -7.74
CA ASP A 162 1.51 -13.89 -8.73
C ASP A 162 1.41 -13.06 -10.03
N PRO A 163 2.05 -13.48 -11.14
CA PRO A 163 1.94 -12.79 -12.42
C PRO A 163 0.52 -12.85 -13.00
N ASN A 164 -0.30 -13.79 -12.52
CA ASN A 164 -1.69 -13.95 -12.91
C ASN A 164 -2.65 -13.15 -12.02
N PHE A 165 -2.15 -12.44 -11.00
CA PHE A 165 -3.01 -11.60 -10.18
C PHE A 165 -3.74 -10.58 -11.05
N ARG A 166 -5.07 -10.50 -10.88
CA ARG A 166 -5.94 -9.54 -11.55
C ARG A 166 -6.86 -8.88 -10.55
N PHE A 167 -6.90 -7.55 -10.60
CA PHE A 167 -7.94 -6.76 -9.96
C PHE A 167 -9.04 -6.50 -10.99
N THR A 168 -10.21 -7.08 -10.78
CA THR A 168 -11.39 -6.95 -11.66
C THR A 168 -12.52 -6.16 -11.00
N GLY A 169 -12.34 -5.79 -9.74
CA GLY A 169 -13.23 -4.94 -8.98
C GLY A 169 -13.34 -3.53 -9.57
N ASN A 170 -14.46 -2.86 -9.30
CA ASN A 170 -14.60 -1.43 -9.59
C ASN A 170 -14.40 -0.64 -8.31
N VAL A 171 -13.20 -0.10 -8.11
CA VAL A 171 -12.79 0.63 -6.91
C VAL A 171 -13.80 1.74 -6.56
N LYS A 172 -14.23 2.53 -7.56
CA LYS A 172 -15.20 3.61 -7.37
C LYS A 172 -16.53 3.13 -6.80
N LYS A 173 -17.04 1.97 -7.27
CA LYS A 173 -18.28 1.39 -6.75
C LYS A 173 -18.09 0.80 -5.35
N MET A 174 -16.99 0.05 -5.15
CA MET A 174 -16.65 -0.60 -3.88
C MET A 174 -16.57 0.37 -2.70
N PHE A 175 -16.01 1.55 -2.94
CA PHE A 175 -15.69 2.54 -1.89
C PHE A 175 -16.50 3.84 -2.06
N SER A 176 -17.61 3.80 -2.79
CA SER A 176 -18.45 4.98 -3.09
C SER A 176 -19.05 5.67 -1.85
N SER A 177 -19.18 4.95 -0.74
CA SER A 177 -19.70 5.47 0.54
C SER A 177 -18.63 5.62 1.63
N ASP A 178 -17.36 5.39 1.30
CA ASP A 178 -16.32 5.39 2.33
C ASP A 178 -16.03 6.81 2.78
N GLN A 179 -16.17 7.01 4.09
CA GLN A 179 -15.77 8.24 4.75
C GLN A 179 -14.30 8.08 5.16
N GLY A 180 -13.47 9.04 4.78
CA GLY A 180 -12.05 9.02 5.11
C GLY A 180 -11.79 8.85 6.61
N HIS A 181 -10.72 8.16 6.95
CA HIS A 181 -10.28 7.96 8.32
C HIS A 181 -9.41 9.14 8.77
N PHE A 182 -9.48 9.47 10.06
CA PHE A 182 -8.58 10.45 10.67
C PHE A 182 -8.22 10.01 12.07
N ASP A 183 -6.92 9.88 12.31
CA ASP A 183 -6.34 9.46 13.60
C ASP A 183 -5.37 10.52 14.14
N GLY A 184 -5.67 11.80 13.90
CA GLY A 184 -4.93 12.93 14.46
C GLY A 184 -5.70 13.64 15.58
N GLU A 185 -5.10 14.69 16.16
CA GLU A 185 -5.79 15.52 17.15
C GLU A 185 -7.04 16.17 16.52
N GLU A 186 -8.20 15.87 17.09
CA GLU A 186 -9.48 16.50 16.74
C GLU A 186 -9.94 17.42 17.86
N ILE A 187 -10.12 18.70 17.55
CA ILE A 187 -10.74 19.66 18.47
C ILE A 187 -12.25 19.66 18.19
N VAL A 188 -13.04 19.35 19.20
CA VAL A 188 -14.51 19.39 19.12
C VAL A 188 -15.09 20.47 20.00
N GLU A 189 -16.11 21.18 19.51
CA GLU A 189 -16.95 22.07 20.29
C GLU A 189 -18.15 21.28 20.82
N VAL A 190 -18.40 21.32 22.13
CA VAL A 190 -19.49 20.58 22.76
C VAL A 190 -20.55 21.54 23.30
N PHE A 191 -21.78 21.39 22.83
CA PHE A 191 -22.95 22.15 23.30
C PHE A 191 -23.85 21.24 24.14
N LYS A 192 -24.08 21.64 25.39
CA LYS A 192 -25.00 20.96 26.31
C LYS A 192 -26.18 21.87 26.65
N PRO A 193 -27.43 21.50 26.32
CA PRO A 193 -28.61 22.24 26.75
C PRO A 193 -28.80 22.12 28.27
N CYS A 194 -28.91 23.25 28.98
CA CYS A 194 -29.08 23.27 30.44
C CYS A 194 -30.55 23.03 30.92
N LYS A 195 -31.46 22.60 30.05
CA LYS A 195 -32.85 22.36 30.45
C LYS A 195 -32.97 21.03 31.23
N LYS A 196 -33.56 21.10 32.42
CA LYS A 196 -33.93 19.92 33.23
C LYS A 196 -34.68 18.93 32.33
N ALA A 197 -34.11 17.74 32.13
CA ALA A 197 -34.62 16.60 31.35
C ALA A 197 -34.12 16.39 29.90
N THR A 198 -33.11 17.12 29.40
CA THR A 198 -32.48 16.74 28.12
C THR A 198 -31.03 16.30 28.32
N SER A 199 -30.76 15.01 28.07
CA SER A 199 -29.41 14.42 28.06
C SER A 199 -28.72 14.57 26.70
N LYS A 200 -29.27 15.41 25.81
CA LYS A 200 -28.77 15.54 24.44
C LYS A 200 -27.49 16.37 24.42
N TRP A 201 -26.43 15.81 23.87
CA TRP A 201 -25.16 16.48 23.60
C TRP A 201 -25.07 16.76 22.11
N GLU A 202 -24.70 17.99 21.74
CA GLU A 202 -24.27 18.30 20.38
C GLU A 202 -22.76 18.44 20.37
N VAL A 203 -22.10 17.67 19.50
CA VAL A 203 -20.64 17.68 19.31
C VAL A 203 -20.38 18.17 17.89
N ILE A 204 -19.56 19.21 17.75
CA ILE A 204 -19.20 19.79 16.46
C ILE A 204 -17.70 19.62 16.25
N SER A 205 -17.31 18.89 15.20
CA SER A 205 -15.91 18.84 14.78
C SER A 205 -15.49 20.21 14.26
N THR A 206 -14.46 20.84 14.84
CA THR A 206 -14.00 22.16 14.38
C THR A 206 -13.39 22.09 12.98
N ARG A 207 -12.80 20.94 12.64
CA ARG A 207 -12.15 20.69 11.35
C ARG A 207 -13.13 20.42 10.23
N THR A 208 -14.12 19.55 10.46
CA THR A 208 -15.10 19.16 9.42
C THR A 208 -16.39 19.95 9.47
N ARG A 209 -16.64 20.71 10.56
CA ARG A 209 -17.90 21.41 10.87
C ARG A 209 -19.13 20.50 10.92
N LYS A 210 -18.94 19.17 10.92
CA LYS A 210 -20.01 18.19 11.07
C LYS A 210 -20.52 18.21 12.51
N ARG A 211 -21.85 18.10 12.65
CA ARG A 211 -22.53 18.03 13.95
C ARG A 211 -22.98 16.60 14.21
N TYR A 212 -22.74 16.15 15.42
CA TYR A 212 -23.12 14.85 15.93
C TYR A 212 -24.00 15.04 17.15
N SER A 213 -25.03 14.23 17.30
CA SER A 213 -25.90 14.24 18.47
C SER A 213 -25.76 12.93 19.22
N ALA A 214 -25.58 13.00 20.53
CA ALA A 214 -25.66 11.85 21.44
C ALA A 214 -26.78 12.10 22.45
N GLU A 215 -27.54 11.07 22.83
CA GLU A 215 -28.62 11.11 23.81
C GLU A 215 -28.34 10.19 25.01
#